data_AF-A0A3M1AXX5-F1
#
_entry.id   AF-A0A3M1AXX5-F1
#
_cell.length_a   1.000
_cell.length_b   1.000
_cell.length_c   1.000
_cell.angle_alpha   90.00
_cell.angle_beta   90.00
_cell.angle_gamma   90.00
#
_symmetry.space_group_name_H-M   'P 1'
#
loop_
_entity.id
_entity.type
_entity.pdbx_description
1 polymer ?
#
loop_
_entity_poly.entity_id
_entity_poly.type
_entity_poly.pdbx_seq_one_letter_code
_entity_poly.pdbx_strand_id
1 'polypeptide(L)' 'MHPLRSSENDVILSRFITRSELADWYGITVKTLNARLKREGLHVPPRIRISPQMLKTIIEELGPPPQP' A
#
# COMPACT_ATOMS: atom_id res chain seq x y z
N MET A 1 -1.89 -8.92 -26.76
CA MET A 1 -2.90 -8.63 -25.72
C MET A 1 -2.43 -9.27 -24.42
N HIS A 2 -1.98 -8.49 -23.43
CA HIS A 2 -1.60 -9.01 -22.11
C HIS A 2 -2.61 -8.52 -21.06
N PRO A 3 -3.65 -9.29 -20.72
CA PRO A 3 -4.45 -9.03 -19.54
C PRO A 3 -3.92 -9.90 -18.38
N LEU A 4 -2.82 -9.47 -17.76
CA LEU A 4 -2.34 -10.03 -16.50
C LEU A 4 -1.96 -8.87 -15.57
N ARG A 5 -2.95 -8.09 -15.12
CA ARG A 5 -2.74 -7.02 -14.11
C ARG A 5 -3.86 -6.88 -13.07
N SER A 6 -4.74 -7.87 -12.97
CA SER A 6 -5.75 -7.90 -11.90
C SER A 6 -5.33 -8.80 -10.73
N SER A 7 -4.52 -9.83 -10.97
CA SER A 7 -4.23 -10.85 -9.95
C SER A 7 -3.24 -10.43 -8.87
N GLU A 8 -2.24 -9.60 -9.17
CA GLU A 8 -1.24 -9.18 -8.17
C GLU A 8 -1.81 -8.18 -7.15
N ASN A 9 -2.69 -7.27 -7.60
CA ASN A 9 -3.38 -6.35 -6.71
C ASN A 9 -4.30 -7.09 -5.75
N ASP A 10 -5.07 -8.06 -6.23
CA ASP A 10 -5.93 -8.90 -5.37
C ASP A 10 -5.13 -9.72 -4.34
N VAL A 11 -3.94 -10.20 -4.71
CA VAL A 11 -3.05 -10.95 -3.79
C VAL A 11 -2.51 -10.03 -2.68
N ILE A 12 -2.11 -8.81 -3.01
CA ILE A 12 -1.63 -7.82 -2.03
C ILE A 12 -2.78 -7.39 -1.10
N LEU A 13 -3.98 -7.19 -1.65
CA LEU A 13 -5.19 -6.83 -0.90
C LEU A 13 -5.72 -7.92 0.02
N SER A 14 -5.30 -9.18 -0.16
CA SER A 14 -5.79 -10.33 0.61
C SER A 14 -4.82 -10.80 1.71
N ARG A 15 -3.60 -10.24 1.77
CA ARG A 15 -2.57 -10.66 2.72
C ARG A 15 -2.07 -9.53 3.61
N PHE A 16 -1.41 -9.92 4.70
CA PHE A 16 -0.67 -8.98 5.54
C PHE A 16 0.63 -8.59 4.84
N ILE A 17 0.81 -7.30 4.58
CA ILE A 17 2.02 -6.78 3.94
C ILE A 17 2.84 -5.91 4.88
N THR A 18 4.14 -5.81 4.63
CA THR A 18 5.00 -4.86 5.30
C THR A 18 4.89 -3.47 4.68
N ARG A 19 5.39 -2.47 5.41
CA ARG A 19 5.45 -1.10 4.90
C ARG A 19 6.40 -0.94 3.72
N SER A 20 7.45 -1.76 3.68
CA SER A 20 8.38 -1.81 2.55
C SER A 20 7.68 -2.33 1.31
N GLU A 21 6.92 -3.42 1.41
CA GLU A 21 6.10 -3.94 0.30
C GLU A 21 5.06 -2.91 -0.17
N LEU A 22 4.40 -2.22 0.77
CA LEU A 22 3.47 -1.16 0.40
C LEU A 22 4.18 -0.02 -0.34
N ALA A 23 5.34 0.41 0.13
CA ALA A 23 6.10 1.47 -0.51
C ALA A 23 6.57 1.08 -1.91
N ASP A 24 7.03 -0.17 -2.06
CA ASP A 24 7.41 -0.78 -3.33
C ASP A 24 6.24 -0.81 -4.32
N TRP A 25 5.05 -1.22 -3.87
CA TRP A 25 3.84 -1.25 -4.68
C TRP A 25 3.41 0.15 -5.18
N TYR A 26 3.68 1.20 -4.39
CA TYR A 26 3.46 2.60 -4.81
C TYR A 26 4.63 3.18 -5.63
N GLY A 27 5.72 2.44 -5.83
CA GLY A 27 6.92 2.93 -6.50
C GLY A 27 7.62 4.07 -5.74
N ILE A 28 7.50 4.11 -4.41
CA ILE A 28 8.07 5.17 -3.55
C ILE A 28 8.94 4.60 -2.43
N THR A 29 9.74 5.45 -1.79
CA THR A 29 10.49 5.02 -0.60
C THR A 29 9.57 4.92 0.63
N VAL A 30 9.94 4.08 1.60
CA VAL A 30 9.24 4.00 2.91
C VAL A 30 9.19 5.37 3.61
N LYS A 31 10.21 6.21 3.44
CA LYS A 31 10.24 7.58 3.97
C LYS A 31 9.13 8.43 3.34
N THR A 32 8.98 8.38 2.01
CA THR A 32 7.91 9.08 1.28
C THR A 32 6.54 8.54 1.68
N LEU A 33 6.39 7.23 1.79
CA LEU A 33 5.15 6.60 2.24
C LEU A 33 4.76 7.07 3.66
N ASN A 34 5.69 7.07 4.62
CA ASN A 34 5.42 7.58 5.97
C ASN A 34 5.03 9.06 5.96
N ALA A 35 5.64 9.88 5.10
CA ALA A 35 5.27 11.29 4.98
C ALA A 35 3.85 11.46 4.44
N ARG A 36 3.44 10.64 3.46
CA ARG A 36 2.07 10.63 2.95
C ARG A 36 1.07 10.13 3.99
N LEU A 37 1.35 8.98 4.63
CA LEU A 37 0.50 8.45 5.72
C LEU A 37 0.31 9.49 6.83
N LYS A 38 1.37 10.18 7.25
CA LYS A 38 1.30 11.25 8.25
C LYS A 38 0.46 12.44 7.79
N ARG A 39 0.50 12.79 6.50
CA ARG A 39 -0.29 13.88 5.92
C ARG A 39 -1.79 13.55 5.97
N GLU A 40 -2.15 12.31 5.67
CA GLU A 40 -3.53 11.81 5.74
C GLU A 40 -3.96 11.43 7.18
N GLY A 41 -3.12 11.66 8.20
CA GLY A 41 -3.44 11.31 9.59
C GLY A 41 -3.44 9.79 9.88
N LEU A 42 -2.96 8.97 8.95
CA LEU A 42 -2.89 7.51 9.09
C LEU A 42 -1.66 7.08 9.91
N HIS A 43 -1.90 6.62 11.13
CA HIS A 43 -0.84 6.06 11.98
C HIS A 43 -0.67 4.57 11.74
N VAL A 44 0.39 4.20 11.01
CA VAL A 44 0.81 2.79 10.89
C VAL A 44 2.05 2.59 11.79
N PRO A 45 2.06 1.62 12.73
CA PRO A 45 3.22 1.37 13.61
C PRO A 45 4.35 0.58 12.92
N PRO A 46 5.62 1.02 13.01
CA PRO A 46 6.73 0.62 12.10
C PRO A 46 7.02 -0.89 12.02
N ARG A 47 6.66 -1.67 13.04
CA ARG A 47 6.90 -3.12 13.09
C ARG A 47 5.65 -3.96 12.81
N ILE A 48 4.50 -3.31 12.57
CA ILE A 48 3.23 -3.98 12.35
C ILE A 48 3.03 -4.23 10.86
N ARG A 49 2.65 -5.46 10.52
CA ARG A 49 2.16 -5.77 9.18
C ARG A 49 0.81 -5.11 8.98
N ILE A 50 0.65 -4.46 7.84
CA ILE A 50 -0.57 -3.80 7.41
C ILE A 50 -1.58 -4.91 7.06
N SER A 51 -2.70 -4.93 7.77
CA SER A 51 -3.78 -5.87 7.48
C SER A 51 -4.49 -5.49 6.17
N PRO A 52 -5.11 -6.44 5.47
CA PRO A 52 -5.98 -6.17 4.31
C PRO A 52 -6.97 -5.02 4.51
N GLN A 53 -7.58 -4.95 5.70
CA GLN A 53 -8.55 -3.90 6.03
C GLN A 53 -7.89 -2.52 6.14
N MET A 54 -6.74 -2.44 6.84
CA MET A 54 -5.98 -1.19 6.95
C MET A 54 -5.40 -0.77 5.59
N LEU A 55 -4.99 -1.74 4.78
CA LEU A 55 -4.49 -1.48 3.43
C LEU A 55 -5.56 -0.86 2.54
N LYS A 56 -6.81 -1.36 2.60
CA LYS A 56 -7.94 -0.74 1.88
C LYS A 56 -8.11 0.72 2.28
N THR A 57 -8.16 1.02 3.58
CA THR A 57 -8.25 2.41 4.06
C THR A 57 -7.08 3.26 3.57
N ILE A 58 -5.86 2.73 3.63
CA ILE A 58 -4.68 3.44 3.13
C ILE A 58 -4.83 3.78 1.63
N ILE A 59 -5.35 2.86 0.82
CA ILE A 59 -5.56 3.08 -0.61
C ILE A 59 -6.70 4.08 -0.87
N GLU A 60 -7.77 4.03 -0.08
CA GLU A 60 -8.89 4.98 -0.17
C GLU A 60 -8.42 6.41 0.11
N GLU A 61 -7.57 6.59 1.12
CA GLU A 61 -7.03 7.92 1.52
C GLU A 61 -5.88 8.40 0.61
N LEU A 62 -4.92 7.52 0.28
CA LEU A 62 -3.76 7.88 -0.56
C LEU A 62 -4.07 7.88 -2.06
N GLY A 63 -5.20 7.32 -2.45
CA GLY A 63 -5.50 6.94 -3.82
C GLY A 63 -4.81 5.63 -4.24
N PRO A 64 -5.25 5.04 -5.37
CA PRO A 64 -4.63 3.86 -5.93
C PRO A 64 -3.15 4.12 -6.27
N PRO A 65 -2.26 3.13 -6.10
CA PRO A 65 -0.87 3.28 -6.50
C PRO A 65 -0.79 3.62 -8.00
N PRO A 66 0.20 4.44 -8.41
CA PRO A 66 0.42 4.70 -9.83
C PRO A 66 0.69 3.37 -10.53
N GLN A 67 -0.14 3.02 -11.51
CA GLN A 67 0.09 1.81 -12.29
C GLN A 67 1.42 1.94 -13.03
N PRO A 68 2.26 0.89 -13.05
CA PRO A 68 3.52 0.92 -13.79
C PRO A 68 3.31 1.05 -15.30
#